data_AF-A0A1Q3DA27-F1
#
_entry.id   AF-A0A1Q3DA27-F1
#
_cell.length_a   1.000
_cell.length_b   1.000
_cell.length_c   1.000
_cell.angle_alpha   90.00
_cell.angle_beta   90.00
_cell.angle_gamma   90.00
#
_symmetry.space_group_name_H-M   'P 1'
#
loop_
_entity.id
_entity.type
_entity.pdbx_description
1 polymer ?
#
loop_
_entity_poly.entity_id
_entity_poly.type
_entity_poly.pdbx_seq_one_letter_code
_entity_poly.pdbx_strand_id
1 'polypeptide(L)'
;VPYETLTYGDIVSTITKTGLEICNDIKMGKQIKSDSKTYKKELGDFCTQFGYEPFKPPPSKTEKLQNQKRDKKYYERKQFEKPENYKSSRKKTRFKTNNFQKPTNDFQKTNSNSFTCYNCGKSCHTSRYCKIGKQIKKLYLSEDHKYQLFKIIDSQNHEEESDYFSTS
;
A
#
# COMPACT_ATOMS: atom_id res chain seq x y z
N VAL A 1 29.64 20.49 -11.40
CA VAL A 1 30.68 19.66 -10.73
C VAL A 1 31.60 19.14 -11.83
N PRO A 2 32.92 19.37 -11.77
CA PRO A 2 33.84 18.84 -12.77
C PRO A 2 34.01 17.33 -12.52
N TYR A 3 33.24 16.53 -13.26
CA TYR A 3 33.23 15.07 -13.08
C TYR A 3 34.53 14.39 -13.52
N GLU A 4 35.33 15.07 -14.35
CA GLU A 4 36.59 14.55 -14.92
C GLU A 4 37.74 14.47 -13.91
N THR A 5 37.68 15.24 -12.81
CA THR A 5 38.69 15.25 -11.74
C THR A 5 38.22 14.56 -10.47
N LEU A 6 37.03 13.95 -10.50
CA LEU A 6 36.38 13.39 -9.31
C LEU A 6 37.00 12.04 -8.95
N THR A 7 37.67 11.96 -7.81
CA THR A 7 38.25 10.69 -7.36
C THR A 7 37.18 9.82 -6.69
N TYR A 8 37.41 8.51 -6.63
CA TYR A 8 36.57 7.60 -5.86
C TYR A 8 36.44 8.05 -4.39
N GLY A 9 37.50 8.60 -3.81
CA GLY A 9 37.50 9.16 -2.46
C GLY A 9 36.54 10.33 -2.30
N ASP A 10 36.49 11.24 -3.28
CA ASP A 10 35.57 12.39 -3.27
C ASP A 10 34.11 11.95 -3.37
N ILE A 11 33.83 10.92 -4.18
CA ILE A 11 32.49 10.34 -4.32
C ILE A 11 32.05 9.74 -2.99
N VAL A 12 32.88 8.88 -2.38
CA VAL A 12 32.56 8.23 -1.10
C VAL A 12 32.41 9.25 0.01
N SER A 13 33.29 10.26 0.07
CA SER A 13 33.21 11.35 1.03
C SER A 13 31.90 12.14 0.89
N THR A 14 31.52 12.47 -0.36
CA THR A 14 30.28 13.19 -0.65
C THR A 14 29.05 12.37 -0.25
N ILE A 15 29.00 11.08 -0.61
CA ILE A 15 27.90 10.17 -0.24
C ILE A 15 27.81 10.03 1.28
N THR A 16 28.94 9.89 1.97
CA THR A 16 28.95 9.73 3.43
C THR A 16 28.49 11.00 4.12
N LYS A 17 28.98 12.16 3.68
CA LYS A 17 28.57 13.48 4.22
C LYS A 17 27.08 13.71 4.05
N THR A 18 26.59 13.57 2.81
CA THR A 18 25.16 13.74 2.50
C THR A 18 24.29 12.73 3.24
N GLY A 19 24.73 11.47 3.36
CA GLY A 19 24.03 10.45 4.13
C GLY A 19 23.89 10.82 5.61
N LEU A 20 24.96 11.33 6.23
CA LEU A 20 24.94 11.78 7.62
C LEU A 20 24.02 12.99 7.83
N GLU A 21 24.05 13.96 6.91
CA GLU A 21 23.16 15.12 6.93
C GLU A 21 21.69 14.70 6.88
N ILE A 22 21.31 13.83 5.93
CA ILE A 22 19.95 13.31 5.81
C ILE A 22 19.53 12.53 7.08
N CYS A 23 20.42 11.71 7.63
CA CYS A 23 20.13 10.98 8.86
C CYS A 23 19.85 11.93 10.04
N ASN A 24 20.63 13.01 10.16
CA ASN A 24 20.41 14.03 11.18
C ASN A 24 19.09 14.76 10.97
N ASP A 25 18.77 15.15 9.75
CA ASP A 25 17.49 15.82 9.44
C ASP A 25 16.29 14.94 9.79
N ILE A 26 16.35 13.65 9.47
CA ILE A 26 15.30 12.70 9.84
C ILE A 26 15.17 12.59 11.36
N LYS A 27 16.30 12.56 12.09
CA LYS A 27 16.32 12.49 13.55
C LYS A 27 15.72 13.76 14.17
N MET A 28 16.15 14.93 13.74
CA MET A 28 15.64 16.22 14.21
C MET A 28 14.16 16.39 13.86
N GLY A 29 13.74 16.01 12.64
CA GLY A 29 12.35 16.04 12.23
C GLY A 29 11.43 15.13 13.07
N LYS A 30 11.94 13.98 13.56
CA LYS A 30 11.20 13.13 14.51
C LYS A 30 11.06 13.81 15.87
N GLN A 31 12.13 14.43 16.36
CA GLN A 31 12.15 15.15 17.64
C GLN A 31 11.20 16.36 17.63
N ILE A 32 11.23 17.19 16.59
CA ILE A 32 10.30 18.33 16.44
C ILE A 32 8.84 17.87 16.46
N LYS A 33 8.54 16.73 15.83
CA LYS A 33 7.18 16.14 15.83
C LYS A 33 6.76 15.61 17.20
N SER A 34 7.67 15.08 18.02
CA SER A 34 7.35 14.70 19.40
C SER A 34 7.14 15.93 20.26
N ASP A 35 8.05 16.89 20.18
CA ASP A 35 8.04 18.08 21.03
C ASP A 35 6.83 18.96 20.72
N SER A 36 6.42 19.07 19.46
CA SER A 36 5.18 19.75 19.08
C SER A 36 3.92 19.12 19.70
N LYS A 37 3.90 17.80 19.91
CA LYS A 37 2.77 17.13 20.59
C LYS A 37 2.78 17.41 22.08
N THR A 38 3.96 17.34 22.71
CA THR A 38 4.15 17.65 24.12
C THR A 38 3.77 19.11 24.40
N TYR A 39 4.29 20.05 23.61
CA TYR A 39 3.96 21.47 23.70
C TYR A 39 2.46 21.75 23.61
N LYS A 40 1.75 21.13 22.66
CA LYS A 40 0.28 21.28 22.55
C LYS A 40 -0.45 20.77 23.79
N LYS A 41 0.05 19.69 24.40
CA LYS A 41 -0.51 19.14 25.64
C LYS A 41 -0.25 20.09 26.80
N GLU A 42 0.99 20.51 27.01
CA GLU A 42 1.38 21.44 28.07
C GLU A 42 0.63 22.77 27.98
N LEU A 43 0.44 23.30 26.77
CA LEU A 43 -0.35 24.52 26.56
C LEU A 43 -1.83 24.32 26.92
N GLY A 44 -2.42 23.16 26.59
CA GLY A 44 -3.79 22.82 26.99
C GLY A 44 -3.93 22.66 28.50
N ASP A 45 -2.95 22.02 29.14
CA ASP A 45 -2.89 21.83 30.59
C ASP A 45 -2.75 23.19 31.30
N PHE A 46 -1.89 24.08 30.79
CA PHE A 46 -1.76 25.47 31.27
C PHE A 46 -3.08 26.23 31.16
N CYS A 47 -3.73 26.23 30.00
CA CYS A 47 -5.03 26.88 29.83
C CYS A 47 -6.08 26.36 30.83
N THR A 48 -6.10 25.05 31.09
CA THR A 48 -7.01 24.43 32.05
C THR A 48 -6.76 24.91 33.48
N GLN A 49 -5.50 25.11 33.87
CA GLN A 49 -5.14 25.61 35.20
C GLN A 49 -5.71 27.01 35.48
N PHE A 50 -5.84 27.86 34.45
CA PHE A 50 -6.42 29.20 34.56
C PHE A 50 -7.94 29.22 34.31
N GLY A 51 -8.59 28.06 34.21
CA GLY A 51 -10.03 27.96 34.00
C GLY A 51 -10.49 28.23 32.56
N TYR A 52 -9.56 28.28 31.60
CA TYR A 52 -9.95 28.33 30.19
C TYR A 52 -10.44 26.96 29.74
N GLU A 53 -11.62 26.91 29.15
CA GLU A 53 -12.15 25.68 28.58
C GLU A 53 -11.26 25.24 27.41
N PRO A 54 -10.82 23.97 27.34
CA PRO A 54 -10.00 23.50 26.25
C PRO A 54 -10.71 23.73 24.92
N PHE A 55 -10.00 24.28 23.95
CA PHE A 55 -10.52 24.61 22.62
C PHE A 55 -11.19 23.37 22.02
N LYS A 56 -12.52 23.31 22.07
CA LYS A 56 -13.30 22.29 21.37
C LYS A 56 -13.15 22.60 19.88
N PRO A 57 -12.49 21.74 19.08
CA PRO A 57 -12.53 21.95 17.65
C PRO A 57 -14.02 22.00 17.24
N PRO A 58 -14.40 22.86 16.28
CA PRO A 58 -15.78 22.92 15.82
C PRO A 58 -16.24 21.48 15.50
N PRO A 59 -17.51 21.13 15.80
CA PRO A 59 -18.06 19.79 15.57
C PRO A 59 -18.01 19.50 14.07
N SER A 60 -16.85 19.03 13.65
CA SER A 60 -16.56 18.71 12.28
C SER A 60 -17.05 17.29 12.08
N LYS A 61 -17.65 17.03 10.91
CA LYS A 61 -18.17 15.71 10.46
C LYS A 61 -17.11 14.57 10.50
N THR A 62 -15.93 14.85 11.02
CA THR A 62 -14.70 14.05 11.13
C THR A 62 -14.67 13.10 12.31
N GLU A 63 -15.53 13.22 13.33
CA GLU A 63 -15.56 12.26 14.45
C GLU A 63 -15.89 10.84 13.95
N LYS A 64 -16.81 10.74 12.98
CA LYS A 64 -17.13 9.47 12.28
C LYS A 64 -15.96 8.95 11.43
N LEU A 65 -15.13 9.83 10.86
CA LEU A 65 -13.95 9.46 10.05
C LEU A 65 -12.76 9.03 10.91
N GLN A 66 -12.58 9.58 12.11
CA GLN A 66 -11.52 9.16 13.02
C GLN A 66 -11.75 7.75 13.56
N ASN A 67 -13.01 7.40 13.86
CA ASN A 67 -13.37 6.04 14.29
C ASN A 67 -13.09 5.01 13.18
N GLN A 68 -13.49 5.28 11.94
CA GLN A 68 -13.18 4.41 10.79
C GLN A 68 -11.67 4.21 10.54
N LYS A 69 -10.84 5.23 10.80
CA LYS A 69 -9.38 5.12 10.65
C LYS A 69 -8.72 4.32 11.78
N ARG A 70 -9.27 4.36 13.01
CA ARG A 70 -8.77 3.55 14.14
C ARG A 70 -9.03 2.06 13.90
N ASP A 71 -10.21 1.72 13.39
CA ASP A 71 -10.58 0.32 13.09
C ASP A 71 -9.72 -0.28 11.99
N LYS A 72 -9.41 0.49 10.93
CA LYS A 72 -8.55 0.02 9.84
C LYS A 72 -7.11 -0.27 10.31
N LYS A 73 -6.56 0.57 11.18
CA LYS A 73 -5.21 0.39 11.76
C LYS A 73 -5.11 -0.82 12.69
N TYR A 74 -6.19 -1.12 13.42
CA TYR A 74 -6.29 -2.32 14.25
C TYR A 74 -6.33 -3.60 13.39
N TYR A 75 -7.10 -3.58 12.31
CA TYR A 75 -7.20 -4.71 11.38
C TYR A 75 -5.87 -4.99 10.65
N GLU A 76 -5.18 -3.94 10.19
CA GLU A 76 -3.86 -4.08 9.55
C GLU A 76 -2.80 -4.60 10.53
N ARG A 77 -2.78 -4.15 11.80
CA ARG A 77 -1.84 -4.67 12.81
C ARG A 77 -2.03 -6.16 13.08
N LYS A 78 -3.28 -6.62 13.09
CA LYS A 78 -3.65 -8.03 13.32
C LYS A 78 -3.24 -8.96 12.16
N GLN A 79 -3.06 -8.42 10.96
CA GLN A 79 -2.58 -9.18 9.78
C GLN A 79 -1.06 -9.45 9.85
N PHE A 80 -0.29 -8.62 10.56
CA PHE A 80 1.16 -8.78 10.70
C PHE A 80 1.60 -9.44 12.02
N GLU A 81 0.76 -9.42 13.05
CA GLU A 81 0.97 -10.19 14.29
C GLU A 81 0.53 -11.65 14.08
N LYS A 82 1.40 -12.45 13.45
CA LYS A 82 1.26 -13.91 13.47
C LYS A 82 1.24 -14.41 14.92
N PRO A 83 0.33 -15.33 15.30
CA PRO A 83 0.28 -15.86 16.66
C PRO A 83 1.56 -16.63 17.00
N GLU A 84 2.08 -16.39 18.21
CA GLU A 84 3.38 -16.82 18.74
C GLU A 84 3.52 -18.35 18.97
N ASN A 85 2.56 -19.15 18.50
CA ASN A 85 2.45 -20.57 18.82
C ASN A 85 3.19 -21.51 17.85
N TYR A 86 3.94 -21.01 16.86
CA TYR A 86 4.72 -21.85 15.92
C TYR A 86 6.21 -21.99 16.27
N LYS A 87 6.67 -21.45 17.41
CA LYS A 87 8.03 -21.67 17.91
C LYS A 87 8.11 -22.93 18.79
N SER A 88 7.81 -24.11 18.25
CA SER A 88 8.25 -25.37 18.86
C SER A 88 8.17 -26.55 17.89
N SER A 89 9.28 -26.90 17.25
CA SER A 89 10.01 -28.11 17.62
C SER A 89 11.19 -28.29 16.66
N ARG A 90 12.38 -28.19 17.23
CA ARG A 90 13.61 -28.65 16.61
C ARG A 90 13.64 -30.18 16.83
N LYS A 91 13.19 -30.98 15.86
CA LYS A 91 13.50 -32.42 15.82
C LYS A 91 13.95 -32.83 14.42
N LYS A 92 15.23 -33.18 14.33
CA LYS A 92 15.85 -33.92 13.23
C LYS A 92 15.07 -35.21 12.96
N THR A 93 14.59 -35.42 11.75
CA THR A 93 14.38 -36.77 11.19
C THR A 93 14.79 -36.80 9.72
N ARG A 94 16.02 -37.31 9.54
CA ARG A 94 16.56 -38.16 8.46
C ARG A 94 15.83 -38.11 7.12
N PHE A 95 16.59 -37.76 6.08
CA PHE A 95 16.33 -38.10 4.69
C PHE A 95 15.77 -39.53 4.56
N LYS A 96 14.55 -39.64 4.06
CA LYS A 96 14.05 -40.85 3.41
C LYS A 96 13.58 -40.44 2.01
N THR A 97 14.32 -40.95 1.05
CA THR A 97 13.95 -41.03 -0.35
C THR A 97 12.75 -41.96 -0.51
N ASN A 98 12.03 -41.73 -1.61
CA ASN A 98 11.13 -42.63 -2.32
C ASN A 98 9.64 -42.55 -1.98
N ASN A 99 8.91 -42.23 -3.06
CA ASN A 99 7.52 -42.56 -3.35
C ASN A 99 6.45 -41.57 -2.85
N PHE A 100 6.44 -40.38 -3.46
CA PHE A 100 5.17 -39.73 -3.77
C PHE A 100 4.91 -39.88 -5.25
N GLN A 101 4.05 -40.84 -5.58
CA GLN A 101 3.42 -40.93 -6.89
C GLN A 101 2.82 -39.55 -7.22
N LYS A 102 3.23 -39.00 -8.36
CA LYS A 102 2.57 -37.84 -8.98
C LYS A 102 1.07 -38.13 -9.01
N PRO A 103 0.20 -37.32 -8.38
CA PRO A 103 -1.18 -37.31 -8.82
C PRO A 103 -1.16 -36.73 -10.23
N THR A 104 -1.41 -37.59 -11.22
CA THR A 104 -1.84 -37.20 -12.56
C THR A 104 -3.20 -36.55 -12.43
N ASN A 105 -3.22 -35.32 -11.94
CA ASN A 105 -4.32 -34.43 -12.18
C ASN A 105 -3.86 -33.52 -13.30
N ASP A 106 -4.25 -33.90 -14.51
CA ASP A 106 -4.36 -32.98 -15.64
C ASP A 106 -5.41 -31.92 -15.27
N PHE A 107 -5.06 -31.02 -14.35
CA PHE A 107 -5.70 -29.73 -14.29
C PHE A 107 -5.28 -29.02 -15.55
N GLN A 108 -6.18 -29.07 -16.53
CA GLN A 108 -6.17 -28.21 -17.70
C GLN A 108 -5.68 -26.84 -17.27
N LYS A 109 -4.49 -26.49 -17.75
CA LYS A 109 -3.92 -25.15 -17.65
C LYS A 109 -4.85 -24.26 -18.47
N THR A 110 -5.96 -23.83 -17.88
CA THR A 110 -6.85 -22.84 -18.47
C THR A 110 -6.10 -21.53 -18.42
N ASN A 111 -5.36 -21.25 -19.49
CA ASN A 111 -4.97 -19.89 -19.85
C ASN A 111 -6.25 -19.03 -19.85
N SER A 112 -6.49 -18.29 -18.77
CA SER A 112 -7.24 -17.04 -18.76
C SER A 112 -7.36 -16.56 -17.32
N ASN A 113 -6.64 -15.47 -17.02
CA ASN A 113 -6.92 -14.54 -15.95
C ASN A 113 -8.36 -14.00 -16.09
N SER A 114 -9.38 -14.82 -15.87
CA SER A 114 -10.77 -14.39 -15.90
C SER A 114 -11.09 -13.72 -14.57
N PHE A 115 -10.51 -12.54 -14.34
CA PHE A 115 -10.94 -11.67 -13.25
C PHE A 115 -12.43 -11.39 -13.47
N THR A 116 -13.27 -12.02 -12.64
CA THR A 116 -14.71 -11.84 -12.68
C THR A 116 -15.07 -10.62 -11.83
N CYS A 117 -15.90 -9.74 -12.39
CA CYS A 117 -16.36 -8.59 -11.64
C CYS A 117 -17.33 -9.03 -10.54
N TYR A 118 -16.95 -8.85 -9.26
CA TYR A 118 -17.82 -9.14 -8.13
C TYR A 118 -19.16 -8.38 -8.13
N ASN A 119 -19.28 -7.28 -8.89
CA ASN A 119 -20.50 -6.48 -8.97
C ASN A 119 -21.47 -6.90 -10.09
N CYS A 120 -20.99 -7.55 -11.16
CA CYS A 120 -21.86 -7.91 -12.29
C CYS A 120 -21.64 -9.33 -12.84
N GLY A 121 -20.75 -10.11 -12.24
CA GLY A 121 -20.49 -11.51 -12.59
C GLY A 121 -19.87 -11.75 -13.96
N LYS A 122 -19.50 -10.70 -14.70
CA LYS A 122 -18.88 -10.82 -16.03
C LYS A 122 -17.37 -10.94 -15.88
N SER A 123 -16.75 -11.84 -16.65
CA SER A 123 -15.30 -11.88 -16.84
C SER A 123 -14.84 -10.67 -17.66
N CYS A 124 -13.52 -10.39 -17.66
CA CYS A 124 -12.84 -9.33 -18.41
C CYS A 124 -12.65 -7.98 -17.69
N HIS A 125 -13.26 -7.72 -16.52
CA HIS A 125 -13.04 -6.44 -15.83
C HIS A 125 -13.20 -6.48 -14.30
N THR A 126 -12.55 -5.52 -13.63
CA THR A 126 -12.61 -5.37 -12.16
C THR A 126 -13.83 -4.56 -11.70
N SER A 127 -14.28 -4.77 -10.46
CA SER A 127 -15.38 -4.00 -9.81
C SER A 127 -15.27 -2.47 -9.92
N ARG A 128 -14.05 -1.92 -10.04
CA ARG A 128 -13.80 -0.49 -10.32
C ARG A 128 -14.31 -0.08 -11.70
N TYR A 129 -13.95 -0.84 -12.73
CA TYR A 129 -14.33 -0.57 -14.13
C TYR A 129 -15.80 -0.86 -14.41
N CYS A 130 -16.44 -1.72 -13.62
CA CYS A 130 -17.90 -1.90 -13.67
C CYS A 130 -18.66 -0.60 -13.35
N LYS A 131 -18.14 0.22 -12.42
CA LYS A 131 -18.72 1.53 -12.09
C LYS A 131 -18.54 2.51 -13.25
N ILE A 132 -17.36 2.53 -13.86
CA ILE A 132 -17.05 3.40 -15.01
C ILE A 132 -17.93 3.02 -16.21
N GLY A 133 -18.07 1.72 -16.52
CA GLY A 133 -18.96 1.27 -17.59
C GLY A 133 -20.44 1.61 -17.35
N LYS A 134 -20.91 1.56 -16.10
CA LYS A 134 -22.26 2.06 -15.74
C LYS A 134 -22.39 3.57 -15.93
N GLN A 135 -21.33 4.34 -15.71
CA GLN A 135 -21.33 5.79 -15.94
C GLN A 135 -21.35 6.12 -17.43
N ILE A 136 -20.56 5.43 -18.26
CA ILE A 136 -20.54 5.61 -19.72
C ILE A 136 -21.92 5.32 -20.32
N LYS A 137 -22.60 4.27 -19.86
CA LYS A 137 -23.97 3.94 -20.31
C LYS A 137 -25.00 5.01 -19.97
N LYS A 138 -24.77 5.83 -18.93
CA LYS A 138 -25.65 6.94 -18.56
C LYS A 138 -25.42 8.20 -19.39
N LEU A 139 -24.32 8.28 -20.14
CA LEU A 139 -24.05 9.41 -21.02
C LEU A 139 -24.90 9.29 -22.29
N TYR A 140 -25.50 10.41 -22.72
CA TYR A 140 -26.20 10.53 -24.00
C TYR A 140 -25.19 10.66 -25.15
N LEU A 141 -24.46 9.58 -25.42
CA LEU A 141 -23.51 9.45 -26.53
C LEU A 141 -24.05 8.47 -27.58
N SER A 142 -23.63 8.64 -28.84
CA SER A 142 -23.85 7.63 -29.88
C SER A 142 -23.20 6.29 -29.46
N GLU A 143 -23.80 5.19 -29.89
CA GLU A 143 -23.38 3.84 -29.49
C GLU A 143 -21.94 3.55 -29.94
N ASP A 144 -21.53 4.09 -31.10
CA ASP A 144 -20.16 3.97 -31.61
C ASP A 144 -19.13 4.63 -30.69
N HIS A 145 -19.46 5.81 -30.16
CA HIS A 145 -18.58 6.51 -29.21
C HIS A 145 -18.50 5.78 -27.87
N LYS A 146 -19.59 5.15 -27.41
CA LYS A 146 -19.56 4.30 -26.22
C LYS A 146 -18.66 3.09 -26.43
N TYR A 147 -18.73 2.44 -27.59
CA TYR A 147 -17.87 1.30 -27.92
C TYR A 147 -16.39 1.68 -27.96
N GLN A 148 -16.04 2.84 -28.55
CA GLN A 148 -14.67 3.35 -28.53
C GLN A 148 -14.15 3.57 -27.10
N LEU A 149 -14.99 4.10 -26.20
CA LEU A 149 -14.64 4.28 -24.79
C LEU A 149 -14.41 2.94 -24.07
N PHE A 150 -15.24 1.93 -24.34
CA PHE A 150 -15.03 0.59 -23.77
C PHE A 150 -13.71 -0.02 -24.25
N LYS A 151 -13.38 0.10 -25.54
CA LYS A 151 -12.13 -0.41 -26.11
C LYS A 151 -10.89 0.20 -25.46
N ILE A 152 -10.88 1.52 -25.22
CA ILE A 152 -9.74 2.21 -24.58
C ILE A 152 -9.55 1.73 -23.14
N ILE A 153 -10.65 1.57 -22.39
CA ILE A 153 -10.59 1.07 -21.01
C ILE A 153 -10.05 -0.36 -20.96
N ASP A 154 -10.49 -1.22 -21.87
CA ASP A 154 -10.04 -2.61 -21.93
C ASP A 154 -8.55 -2.70 -22.29
N SER A 155 -8.05 -1.88 -23.23
CA SER A 155 -6.63 -1.85 -23.60
C SER A 155 -5.69 -1.45 -22.46
N GLN A 156 -6.08 -0.52 -21.58
CA GLN A 156 -5.23 -0.12 -20.44
C GLN A 156 -5.03 -1.22 -19.39
N ASN A 157 -5.87 -2.26 -19.37
CA ASN A 157 -5.68 -3.38 -18.44
C ASN A 157 -4.58 -4.35 -18.90
N HIS A 158 -4.15 -4.29 -20.16
CA HIS A 158 -3.21 -5.27 -20.72
C HIS A 158 -1.73 -4.83 -20.66
N GLU A 159 -1.48 -3.53 -20.47
CA GLU A 159 -0.12 -2.96 -20.42
C GLU A 159 0.50 -2.99 -19.01
N GLU A 160 -0.29 -3.15 -17.94
CA GLU A 160 0.23 -3.19 -16.56
C GLU A 160 0.81 -4.56 -16.14
N GLU A 161 0.70 -5.61 -16.97
CA GLU A 161 1.12 -6.99 -16.61
C GLU A 161 2.42 -7.46 -17.31
N SER A 162 2.98 -6.73 -18.28
CA SER A 162 4.17 -7.20 -19.03
C SER A 162 5.52 -6.85 -18.42
N ASP A 163 5.61 -5.90 -17.49
CA ASP A 163 6.90 -5.31 -17.09
C ASP A 163 7.57 -5.99 -15.88
N TYR A 164 7.06 -7.13 -15.40
CA TYR A 164 7.59 -7.79 -14.19
C TYR A 164 8.22 -9.18 -14.39
N PHE A 165 8.36 -9.68 -15.62
CA PHE A 165 9.05 -10.97 -15.84
C PHE A 165 10.12 -10.89 -16.92
N SER A 166 11.19 -10.14 -16.64
CA SER A 166 12.49 -10.28 -17.32
C SER A 166 13.62 -9.88 -16.37
N THR A 167 13.72 -10.55 -15.23
CA THR A 167 15.01 -10.74 -14.52
C THR A 167 15.03 -12.11 -13.88
N SER A 168 15.67 -13.07 -14.55
CA SER A 168 16.47 -14.20 -14.03
C SER A 168 16.53 -15.31 -15.07
#